data_AF-A0A173W8K7-F1
#
_entry.id   AF-A0A173W8K7-F1
#
_cell.length_a   1.000
_cell.length_b   1.000
_cell.length_c   1.000
_cell.angle_alpha   90.00
_cell.angle_beta   90.00
_cell.angle_gamma   90.00
#
_symmetry.space_group_name_H-M   'P 1'
#
loop_
_entity.id
_entity.type
_entity.pdbx_description
1 polymer ?
#
loop_
_entity_poly.entity_id
_entity_poly.type
_entity_poly.pdbx_seq_one_letter_code
_entity_poly.pdbx_strand_id
1 'polypeptide(L)' 'MCKLSTFDKFSAIVVLLGSLTWGIIGIFNINILSVLCGGSPTILRMIYILILICAIDLISLIFRCNIITFNTDK' A
#
# COMPACT_ATOMS: atom_id res chain seq x y z
N MET A 1 -6.56 22.58 -3.53
CA MET A 1 -7.50 21.50 -3.16
C MET A 1 -7.05 20.24 -3.87
N CYS A 2 -6.59 19.23 -3.12
CA CYS A 2 -6.27 17.94 -3.73
C CYS A 2 -7.53 17.30 -4.29
N LYS A 3 -7.53 16.99 -5.58
CA LYS A 3 -8.57 16.16 -6.16
C LYS A 3 -8.12 14.71 -6.04
N LEU A 4 -8.59 14.02 -5.00
CA LEU A 4 -8.41 12.58 -4.91
C LEU A 4 -9.23 11.92 -6.02
N SER A 5 -8.54 11.22 -6.90
CA SER A 5 -9.14 10.32 -7.86
C SER A 5 -9.69 9.08 -7.15
N THR A 6 -10.63 8.39 -7.79
CA THR A 6 -11.09 7.08 -7.34
C THR A 6 -9.94 6.06 -7.30
N PHE A 7 -8.93 6.23 -8.15
CA PHE A 7 -7.72 5.40 -8.16
C PHE A 7 -6.90 5.56 -6.88
N ASP A 8 -6.67 6.80 -6.43
CA ASP A 8 -5.89 7.08 -5.21
C ASP A 8 -6.55 6.46 -3.96
N LYS A 9 -7.89 6.51 -3.90
CA LYS A 9 -8.65 5.84 -2.82
C LYS A 9 -8.49 4.33 -2.85
N PHE A 10 -8.53 3.74 -4.04
CA PHE A 10 -8.34 2.30 -4.19
C PHE A 10 -6.91 1.90 -3.79
N SER A 11 -5.90 2.64 -4.27
CA SER A 11 -4.50 2.45 -3.87
C SER A 11 -4.33 2.52 -2.35
N ALA A 12 -4.93 3.50 -1.69
CA ALA A 12 -4.88 3.64 -0.24
C ALA A 12 -5.46 2.41 0.48
N ILE A 13 -6.63 1.91 0.05
CA ILE A 13 -7.28 0.74 0.64
C ILE A 13 -6.43 -0.52 0.44
N VAL A 14 -5.90 -0.73 -0.78
CA VAL A 14 -5.06 -1.89 -1.10
C VAL A 14 -3.78 -1.89 -0.25
N VAL A 15 -3.12 -0.74 -0.11
CA VAL A 15 -1.91 -0.60 0.72
C VAL A 15 -2.22 -0.86 2.20
N LEU A 16 -3.37 -0.37 2.68
CA LEU A 16 -3.80 -0.56 4.07
C LEU A 16 -4.09 -2.04 4.38
N LEU A 17 -4.73 -2.75 3.44
CA LEU A 17 -4.95 -4.19 3.56
C LEU A 17 -3.63 -4.96 3.49
N GLY A 18 -2.72 -4.59 2.58
CA GLY A 18 -1.39 -5.19 2.46
C GLY A 18 -0.58 -5.05 3.74
N SER A 19 -0.50 -3.86 4.31
CA SER A 19 0.22 -3.62 5.58
C SER A 19 -0.40 -4.35 6.76
N LEU A 20 -1.73 -4.48 6.81
CA LEU A 20 -2.41 -5.25 7.83
C LEU A 20 -2.05 -6.74 7.77
N THR A 21 -1.98 -7.32 6.57
CA THR A 21 -1.54 -8.73 6.41
C THR A 21 -0.10 -8.93 6.87
N TRP A 22 0.82 -7.99 6.59
CA TRP A 22 2.19 -8.06 7.10
C TRP A 22 2.28 -7.86 8.61
N GLY A 23 1.43 -7.01 9.20
CA GLY A 23 1.32 -6.88 10.66
C GLY A 23 0.90 -8.19 11.34
N ILE A 24 -0.07 -8.89 10.74
CA ILE A 24 -0.51 -10.21 11.22
C ILE A 24 0.61 -11.25 11.07
N ILE A 25 1.37 -11.22 9.97
CA ILE A 25 2.55 -12.08 9.79
C ILE A 25 3.59 -11.81 10.88
N GLY A 26 3.82 -10.55 11.25
CA GLY A 26 4.77 -10.20 12.32
C GLY A 26 4.35 -10.69 13.71
N ILE A 27 3.05 -10.59 14.04
CA ILE A 27 2.54 -10.92 15.39
C ILE A 27 2.24 -12.41 15.53
N PHE A 28 1.59 -13.01 14.53
CA PHE A 28 1.06 -14.36 14.59
C PHE A 28 1.83 -15.35 13.69
N ASN A 29 2.73 -14.87 12.83
CA ASN A 29 3.43 -15.70 11.83
C ASN A 29 2.48 -16.42 10.84
N ILE A 30 1.25 -15.92 10.70
CA ILE A 30 0.24 -16.46 9.80
C ILE A 30 0.23 -15.65 8.52
N ASN A 31 0.58 -16.30 7.41
CA ASN A 31 0.59 -15.66 6.09
C ASN A 31 -0.71 -15.96 5.33
N ILE A 32 -1.72 -15.12 5.55
CA ILE A 32 -3.07 -15.24 4.96
C ILE A 32 -3.01 -15.26 3.43
N LEU A 33 -2.13 -14.44 2.84
CA LEU A 33 -1.93 -14.41 1.38
C LEU A 33 -1.39 -15.73 0.85
N SER A 34 -0.48 -16.38 1.59
CA SER A 34 0.06 -17.69 1.21
C SER A 34 -0.99 -18.79 1.27
N VAL A 35 -1.88 -18.75 2.27
CA VAL A 35 -3.00 -19.69 2.41
C VAL A 35 -4.00 -19.49 1.28
N LEU A 36 -4.34 -18.24 0.96
CA LEU A 36 -5.28 -17.90 -0.12
C LEU A 36 -4.73 -18.24 -1.50
N CYS A 37 -3.41 -18.08 -1.73
CA CYS A 37 -2.75 -18.45 -2.98
C CYS A 37 -2.49 -19.96 -3.14
N GLY A 38 -2.88 -20.79 -2.17
CA GLY A 38 -2.67 -22.24 -2.23
C GLY A 38 -1.21 -22.66 -2.37
N GLY A 39 -0.26 -21.82 -1.91
CA GLY A 39 1.18 -22.09 -1.97
C GLY A 39 1.86 -21.77 -3.30
N SER A 40 1.19 -21.15 -4.28
CA SER A 40 1.85 -20.73 -5.52
C SER A 40 2.72 -19.47 -5.31
N PRO A 41 4.06 -19.57 -5.41
CA PRO A 41 4.96 -18.43 -5.16
C PRO A 41 4.83 -17.35 -6.24
N THR A 42 4.39 -17.71 -7.44
CA THR A 42 4.24 -16.77 -8.56
C THR A 42 3.09 -15.79 -8.32
N ILE A 43 1.96 -16.29 -7.81
CA ILE A 43 0.76 -15.47 -7.53
C ILE A 43 1.05 -14.51 -6.38
N LEU A 44 1.74 -15.00 -5.33
CA LEU A 44 2.15 -14.20 -4.20
C LEU A 44 3.04 -13.01 -4.62
N ARG A 45 3.98 -13.24 -5.54
CA ARG A 45 4.84 -12.19 -6.09
C ARG A 45 4.04 -11.13 -6.85
N MET A 46 3.05 -11.53 -7.65
CA MET A 46 2.20 -10.56 -8.36
C MET A 46 1.44 -9.66 -7.38
N ILE A 47 0.90 -10.22 -6.29
CA ILE A 47 0.20 -9.45 -5.26
C ILE A 47 1.14 -8.44 -4.60
N TYR A 48 2.37 -8.84 -4.26
CA TYR A 48 3.35 -7.92 -3.67
C TYR A 48 3.75 -6.79 -4.63
N ILE A 49 3.88 -7.08 -5.93
CA ILE A 49 4.14 -6.05 -6.93
C ILE A 49 2.95 -5.09 -7.05
N LEU A 50 1.72 -5.59 -6.99
CA LEU A 50 0.51 -4.75 -7.04
C LEU A 50 0.43 -3.82 -5.83
N ILE A 51 0.70 -4.32 -4.62
CA ILE A 51 0.75 -3.51 -3.39
C ILE A 51 1.84 -2.43 -3.51
N LEU A 52 3.01 -2.77 -4.07
CA LEU A 52 4.11 -1.82 -4.29
C LEU A 52 3.68 -0.68 -5.23
N ILE A 53 2.99 -0.99 -6.33
CA ILE A 53 2.51 0.02 -7.29
C ILE A 53 1.51 0.96 -6.61
N CYS A 54 0.57 0.41 -5.84
CA CYS A 54 -0.39 1.21 -5.06
C CYS A 54 0.31 2.09 -3.99
N ALA A 55 1.39 1.61 -3.37
CA ALA A 55 2.16 2.40 -2.40
C ALA A 55 2.87 3.58 -3.07
N ILE A 56 3.41 3.38 -4.27
CA ILE A 56 4.04 4.45 -5.07
C ILE A 56 3.00 5.50 -5.46
N ASP A 57 1.80 5.08 -5.86
CA ASP A 57 0.70 6.00 -6.16
C ASP A 57 0.32 6.85 -4.93
N LEU A 58 0.23 6.21 -3.75
CA LEU A 58 -0.04 6.91 -2.49
C LEU A 58 1.08 7.90 -2.11
N ILE A 59 2.35 7.55 -2.34
CA ILE A 59 3.47 8.50 -2.15
C ILE A 59 3.37 9.67 -3.13
N SER A 60 3.00 9.40 -4.38
CA SER A 60 2.83 10.44 -5.42
C SER A 60 1.69 11.39 -5.06
N LEU A 61 0.61 10.88 -4.47
CA LEU A 61 -0.50 11.68 -3.95
C LEU A 61 -0.01 12.67 -2.88
N ILE A 62 0.85 12.24 -1.96
CA ILE A 62 1.41 13.08 -0.90
C ILE A 62 2.16 14.28 -1.47
N PHE A 63 2.96 14.06 -2.51
CA PHE A 63 3.68 15.15 -3.21
C PHE A 63 2.73 16.05 -4.01
N ARG A 64 1.79 15.50 -4.78
CA ARG A 64 0.81 16.29 -5.55
C ARG A 64 -0.06 17.17 -4.66
N CYS A 65 -0.33 16.69 -3.46
CA CYS A 65 -1.12 17.43 -2.49
C CYS A 65 -0.36 18.54 -1.77
N ASN A 66 0.96 18.64 -1.96
CA ASN A 66 1.82 19.57 -1.24
C ASN A 66 1.58 19.54 0.29
N ILE A 67 1.23 18.37 0.82
CA ILE A 67 0.87 18.19 2.25
C ILE A 67 2.09 18.44 3.14
N ILE A 68 3.27 18.18 2.59
CA ILE A 68 4.54 18.45 3.24
C ILE A 68 4.89 19.92 2.98
N THR A 69 4.23 20.80 3.73
CA THR A 69 4.69 22.18 3.85
C THR A 69 5.96 22.14 4.68
N PHE A 70 7.13 22.14 4.02
CA PHE A 70 8.38 22.44 4.70
C PHE A 70 8.27 23.89 5.15
N ASN A 71 7.81 24.08 6.39
CA ASN A 71 7.85 25.36 7.04
C ASN A 71 9.32 25.71 7.19
N THR A 72 9.81 26.45 6.21
CA THR A 72 11.18 26.96 6.21
C THR A 72 11.12 28.21 7.05
N ASP A 73 10.94 28.03 8.36
CA ASP A 73 11.17 29.09 9.31
C ASP A 73 12.67 29.42 9.24
N LYS A 74 12.93 30.64 8.78
CA LYS A 74 14.24 31.28 8.79
C LYS A 74 14.78 31.41 10.21
#